data_AF-A0A834FSQ3-F1
#
_entry.id   AF-A0A834FSQ3-F1
#
_cell.length_a   1.000
_cell.length_b   1.000
_cell.length_c   1.000
_cell.angle_alpha   90.00
_cell.angle_beta   90.00
_cell.angle_gamma   90.00
#
_symmetry.space_group_name_H-M   'P 1'
#
loop_
_entity.id
_entity.type
_entity.pdbx_description
1 polymer ?
#
loop_
_entity_poly.entity_id
_entity_poly.type
_entity_poly.pdbx_seq_one_letter_code
_entity_poly.pdbx_strand_id
1 'polypeptide(L)'
;MVLEGQESIDDVDCIKIIESLARCLKKNPGLRNILPITTAKVPIVKFYHISTSLEGDISLYNTLALHNTHLLASYAAIDRRVKILCYVMKVFAKMCDIGDASRGSLSSYAYTLMVLFFLQQRNPPVIPVLQEIYFGRKKPEVLVDGWNVYFFDDLKALNTESIGELWLGLLRFYTEDFDFKEHVVSIRQQARLTTFSKQWTSKYIVIEDPFDLNHNLGAGLSRKMTNFIMKAFINGRTVFGTPFQVLPSIYPSHMEYFFDPEVLTEGQVAPN
;
A
#
# COMPACT_ATOMS: atom_id res chain seq x y z
N MET A 1 1.97 18.69 11.13
CA MET A 1 2.04 20.09 11.56
C MET A 1 3.51 20.39 11.80
N VAL A 2 4.11 21.26 10.99
CA VAL A 2 5.50 21.70 11.16
C VAL A 2 5.49 22.70 12.31
N LEU A 3 6.38 22.59 13.30
CA LEU A 3 6.52 23.64 14.31
C LEU A 3 7.09 24.87 13.59
N GLU A 4 6.43 26.02 13.73
CA GLU A 4 6.87 27.27 13.08
C GLU A 4 8.32 27.59 13.47
N GLY A 5 9.20 27.74 12.47
CA GLY A 5 10.51 28.39 12.63
C GLY A 5 11.78 27.55 12.49
N GLN A 6 11.73 26.26 12.10
CA GLN A 6 12.95 25.47 11.84
C GLN A 6 12.85 24.66 10.53
N GLU A 7 13.77 24.92 9.60
CA GLU A 7 13.85 24.27 8.27
C GLU A 7 14.70 22.97 8.27
N SER A 8 15.36 22.59 9.37
CA SER A 8 16.08 21.31 9.48
C SER A 8 16.00 20.67 10.88
N ILE A 9 16.10 19.34 10.89
CA ILE A 9 15.80 18.40 12.00
C ILE A 9 16.95 18.22 13.00
N ASP A 10 18.14 18.76 12.74
CA ASP A 10 19.36 18.37 13.47
C ASP A 10 19.36 18.73 14.97
N ASP A 11 18.42 19.55 15.45
CA ASP A 11 18.33 19.98 16.85
C ASP A 11 17.09 19.48 17.62
N VAL A 12 16.21 18.70 17.00
CA VAL A 12 15.00 18.20 17.67
C VAL A 12 15.19 16.75 18.10
N ASP A 13 15.31 16.52 19.42
CA ASP A 13 15.29 15.17 19.99
C ASP A 13 13.88 14.57 19.85
N CYS A 14 13.59 14.04 18.66
CA CYS A 14 12.31 13.45 18.29
C CYS A 14 11.88 12.35 19.27
N ILE A 15 12.83 11.61 19.84
CA ILE A 15 12.56 10.58 20.85
C ILE A 15 12.01 11.24 22.12
N LYS A 16 12.70 12.26 22.65
CA LYS A 16 12.19 13.01 23.81
C LYS A 16 10.84 13.65 23.55
N ILE A 17 10.57 14.15 22.34
CA ILE A 17 9.25 14.70 22.00
C ILE A 17 8.18 13.60 22.02
N ILE A 18 8.43 12.45 21.39
CA ILE A 18 7.51 11.30 21.40
C ILE A 18 7.21 10.84 22.85
N GLU A 19 8.23 10.74 23.69
CA GLU A 19 8.06 10.37 25.11
C GLU A 19 7.30 11.43 25.92
N SER A 20 7.59 12.70 25.66
CA SER A 20 6.87 13.84 26.26
C SER A 20 5.39 13.83 25.84
N LEU A 21 5.13 13.65 24.54
CA LEU A 21 3.79 13.54 23.98
C LEU A 21 3.02 12.37 24.61
N ALA A 22 3.64 11.18 24.72
CA ALA A 22 3.02 10.04 25.38
C ALA A 22 2.64 10.33 26.84
N ARG A 23 3.50 11.04 27.59
CA ARG A 23 3.19 11.48 28.96
C ARG A 23 2.00 12.45 29.00
N CYS A 24 1.88 13.35 28.03
CA CYS A 24 0.74 14.26 27.91
C CYS A 24 -0.55 13.51 27.57
N LEU A 25 -0.51 12.60 26.59
CA LEU A 25 -1.68 11.81 26.16
C LEU A 25 -2.21 10.89 27.28
N LYS A 26 -1.33 10.36 28.14
CA LYS A 26 -1.73 9.56 29.32
C LYS A 26 -2.63 10.33 30.30
N LYS A 27 -2.59 11.67 30.29
CA LYS A 27 -3.45 12.51 31.16
C LYS A 27 -4.85 12.72 30.57
N ASN A 28 -5.07 12.39 29.30
CA ASN A 28 -6.36 12.57 28.65
C ASN A 28 -7.31 11.40 29.00
N PRO A 29 -8.45 11.65 29.65
CA PRO A 29 -9.38 10.58 30.05
C PRO A 29 -10.06 9.87 28.87
N GLY A 30 -10.10 10.49 27.69
CA GLY A 30 -10.67 9.92 26.47
C GLY A 30 -9.74 8.95 25.74
N LEU A 31 -8.50 8.76 26.22
CA LEU A 31 -7.51 7.91 25.59
C LEU A 31 -7.09 6.74 26.51
N ARG A 32 -6.82 5.59 25.89
CA ARG A 32 -6.29 4.37 26.52
C ARG A 32 -5.13 3.81 25.71
N ASN A 33 -4.43 2.84 26.30
CA ASN A 33 -3.37 2.08 25.63
C ASN A 33 -2.30 2.96 24.96
N ILE A 34 -1.88 4.04 25.64
CA ILE A 34 -0.84 4.94 25.13
C ILE A 34 0.50 4.20 25.09
N LEU A 35 1.01 3.96 23.89
CA LEU A 35 2.25 3.21 23.66
C LEU A 35 3.19 4.02 22.74
N PRO A 36 4.28 4.60 23.27
CA PRO A 36 5.34 5.15 22.44
C PRO A 36 6.15 4.02 21.79
N ILE A 37 6.37 4.11 20.48
CA ILE A 37 7.20 3.20 19.69
C ILE A 37 8.32 4.05 19.08
N THR A 38 9.46 4.11 19.76
CA THR A 38 10.59 5.01 19.43
C THR A 38 11.66 4.34 18.57
N THR A 39 11.66 3.01 18.46
CA THR A 39 12.68 2.23 17.74
C THR A 39 12.32 1.93 16.28
N ALA A 40 11.11 2.27 15.84
CA ALA A 40 10.68 2.09 14.45
C ALA A 40 11.36 3.12 13.52
N LYS A 41 11.40 2.84 12.21
CA LYS A 41 11.90 3.78 11.18
C LYS A 41 11.23 5.16 11.30
N VAL A 42 9.94 5.18 11.62
CA VAL A 42 9.18 6.40 11.94
C VAL A 42 8.67 6.27 13.38
N PRO A 43 9.25 6.99 14.34
CA PRO A 43 8.77 6.99 15.72
C PRO A 43 7.32 7.47 15.84
N ILE A 44 6.50 6.76 16.62
CA ILE A 44 5.08 7.07 16.81
C ILE A 44 4.65 6.95 18.26
N VAL A 45 3.52 7.58 18.61
CA VAL A 45 2.73 7.23 19.79
C VAL A 45 1.41 6.64 19.34
N LYS A 46 1.20 5.35 19.63
CA LYS A 46 -0.07 4.66 19.43
C LYS A 46 -1.01 4.93 20.60
N PHE A 47 -2.30 5.07 20.33
CA PHE A 47 -3.33 5.26 21.34
C PHE A 47 -4.66 4.67 20.87
N TYR A 48 -5.56 4.43 21.84
CA TYR A 48 -6.95 4.05 21.59
C TYR A 48 -7.87 5.15 22.08
N HIS A 49 -8.74 5.66 21.20
CA HIS A 49 -9.72 6.70 21.53
C HIS A 49 -11.07 6.06 21.90
N ILE A 50 -11.50 6.27 23.14
CA ILE A 50 -12.62 5.54 23.75
C ILE A 50 -13.94 5.84 23.02
N SER A 51 -14.22 7.11 22.72
CA SER A 51 -15.55 7.50 22.22
C SER A 51 -15.82 7.03 20.79
N THR A 52 -14.78 6.93 19.96
CA THR A 52 -14.90 6.45 18.57
C THR A 52 -14.55 4.98 18.41
N SER A 53 -14.02 4.33 19.46
CA SER A 53 -13.49 2.97 19.40
C SER A 53 -12.43 2.75 18.32
N LEU A 54 -11.59 3.79 18.08
CA LEU A 54 -10.56 3.76 17.03
C LEU A 54 -9.16 3.78 17.64
N GLU A 55 -8.26 3.02 17.02
CA GLU A 55 -6.82 3.17 17.22
C GLU A 55 -6.30 4.32 16.36
N GLY A 56 -5.30 5.02 16.88
CA GLY A 56 -4.61 6.08 16.16
C GLY A 56 -3.12 6.08 16.48
N ASP A 57 -2.34 6.58 15.52
CA ASP A 57 -0.91 6.75 15.63
C ASP A 57 -0.55 8.22 15.37
N ILE A 58 0.26 8.82 16.23
CA ILE A 58 0.84 10.16 16.00
C ILE A 58 2.32 10.01 15.68
N SER A 59 2.72 10.47 14.50
CA SER A 59 4.12 10.60 14.07
C SER A 59 4.57 12.07 14.08
N LEU A 60 5.88 12.29 14.17
CA LEU A 60 6.48 13.62 14.03
C LEU A 60 7.12 13.75 12.64
N TYR A 61 6.90 14.90 12.00
CA TYR A 61 7.55 15.28 10.73
C TYR A 61 7.51 14.23 9.61
N ASN A 62 6.44 13.43 9.53
CA ASN A 62 6.25 12.50 8.42
C ASN A 62 5.65 13.20 7.19
N THR A 63 6.41 14.15 6.64
CA THR A 63 6.06 15.01 5.48
C THR A 63 5.79 14.19 4.22
N LEU A 64 6.66 13.21 3.93
CA LEU A 64 6.49 12.32 2.76
C LEU A 64 5.17 11.53 2.80
N ALA A 65 4.70 11.11 3.98
CA ALA A 65 3.39 10.46 4.09
C ALA A 65 2.22 11.37 3.70
N LEU A 66 2.33 12.69 3.90
CA LEU A 66 1.33 13.65 3.44
C LEU A 66 1.29 13.70 1.91
N HIS A 67 2.45 13.77 1.25
CA HIS A 67 2.55 13.76 -0.21
C HIS A 67 2.06 12.42 -0.81
N ASN A 68 2.43 11.30 -0.21
CA ASN A 68 1.93 9.98 -0.59
C ASN A 68 0.40 9.91 -0.48
N THR A 69 -0.17 10.43 0.61
CA THR A 69 -1.62 10.48 0.80
C THR A 69 -2.28 11.32 -0.30
N HIS A 70 -1.71 12.47 -0.64
CA HIS A 70 -2.21 13.34 -1.70
C HIS A 70 -2.12 12.68 -3.10
N LEU A 71 -1.02 12.00 -3.40
CA LEU A 71 -0.83 11.25 -4.65
C LEU A 71 -1.88 10.15 -4.79
N LEU A 72 -2.08 9.33 -3.74
CA LEU A 72 -3.08 8.25 -3.74
C LEU A 72 -4.51 8.81 -3.87
N ALA A 73 -4.82 9.92 -3.21
CA ALA A 73 -6.11 10.60 -3.33
C ALA A 73 -6.36 11.07 -4.77
N SER A 74 -5.32 11.55 -5.45
CA SER A 74 -5.39 12.01 -6.84
C SER A 74 -5.65 10.87 -7.80
N TYR A 75 -4.92 9.75 -7.67
CA TYR A 75 -5.22 8.53 -8.43
C TYR A 75 -6.66 8.04 -8.22
N ALA A 76 -7.13 8.08 -6.98
CA ALA A 76 -8.47 7.67 -6.61
C ALA A 76 -9.57 8.62 -7.17
N ALA A 77 -9.22 9.84 -7.57
CA ALA A 77 -10.12 10.81 -8.19
C ALA A 77 -10.25 10.63 -9.72
N ILE A 78 -9.23 10.06 -10.39
CA ILE A 78 -9.21 9.86 -11.84
C ILE A 78 -10.34 8.92 -12.30
N ASP A 79 -10.48 7.77 -11.64
CA ASP A 79 -11.45 6.75 -12.02
C ASP A 79 -12.00 6.01 -10.79
N ARG A 80 -13.32 5.83 -10.73
CA ARG A 80 -14.01 5.13 -9.62
C ARG A 80 -13.48 3.72 -9.40
N ARG A 81 -13.05 3.03 -10.47
CA ARG A 81 -12.52 1.66 -10.43
C ARG A 81 -11.26 1.57 -9.57
N VAL A 82 -10.44 2.62 -9.51
CA VAL A 82 -9.24 2.70 -8.65
C VAL A 82 -9.61 2.50 -7.20
N LYS A 83 -10.57 3.29 -6.69
CA LYS A 83 -11.05 3.19 -5.31
C LYS A 83 -11.55 1.78 -5.02
N ILE A 84 -12.43 1.25 -5.87
CA ILE A 84 -13.07 -0.05 -5.65
C ILE A 84 -12.03 -1.17 -5.61
N LEU A 85 -11.08 -1.19 -6.55
CA LEU A 85 -10.02 -2.21 -6.58
C LEU A 85 -9.08 -2.10 -5.37
N CYS A 86 -8.76 -0.90 -4.90
CA CYS A 86 -7.99 -0.73 -3.67
C CYS A 86 -8.75 -1.26 -2.44
N TYR A 87 -10.07 -1.04 -2.36
CA TYR A 87 -10.90 -1.63 -1.30
C TYR A 87 -10.95 -3.15 -1.39
N VAL A 88 -11.17 -3.72 -2.58
CA VAL A 88 -11.19 -5.17 -2.80
C VAL A 88 -9.86 -5.80 -2.40
N MET A 89 -8.74 -5.21 -2.82
CA MET A 89 -7.40 -5.64 -2.40
C MET A 89 -7.21 -5.55 -0.87
N LYS A 90 -7.72 -4.49 -0.24
CA LYS A 90 -7.64 -4.33 1.22
C LYS A 90 -8.44 -5.40 1.97
N VAL A 91 -9.63 -5.72 1.48
CA VAL A 91 -10.45 -6.82 2.01
C VAL A 91 -9.73 -8.14 1.82
N PHE A 92 -9.23 -8.42 0.61
CA PHE A 92 -8.47 -9.63 0.30
C PHE A 92 -7.27 -9.81 1.24
N ALA A 93 -6.42 -8.79 1.37
CA ALA A 93 -5.25 -8.85 2.25
C ALA A 93 -5.61 -9.02 3.72
N LYS A 94 -6.73 -8.43 4.17
CA LYS A 94 -7.23 -8.58 5.53
C LYS A 94 -7.76 -9.99 5.80
N MET A 95 -8.56 -10.54 4.88
CA MET A 95 -9.15 -11.87 5.02
C MET A 95 -8.08 -12.98 4.99
N CYS A 96 -6.97 -12.74 4.29
CA CYS A 96 -5.82 -13.64 4.28
C CYS A 96 -4.82 -13.40 5.43
N ASP A 97 -5.04 -12.42 6.32
CA ASP A 97 -4.10 -12.01 7.39
C ASP A 97 -2.68 -11.63 6.89
N ILE A 98 -2.59 -10.96 5.73
CA ILE A 98 -1.31 -10.54 5.10
C ILE A 98 -1.13 -9.02 4.98
N GLY A 99 -1.99 -8.24 5.65
CA GLY A 99 -2.06 -6.77 5.52
C GLY A 99 -1.46 -5.96 6.67
N ASP A 100 -0.62 -6.56 7.51
CA ASP A 100 -0.02 -5.94 8.69
C ASP A 100 1.52 -6.07 8.70
N ALA A 101 2.20 -4.96 8.37
CA ALA A 101 3.66 -4.90 8.34
C ALA A 101 4.31 -5.04 9.72
N SER A 102 3.60 -4.70 10.80
CA SER A 102 4.11 -4.89 12.16
C SER A 102 4.21 -6.36 12.56
N ARG A 103 3.45 -7.23 11.88
CA ARG A 103 3.48 -8.69 12.00
C ARG A 103 4.27 -9.38 10.87
N GLY A 104 5.13 -8.65 10.18
CA GLY A 104 6.03 -9.21 9.17
C GLY A 104 5.44 -9.43 7.77
N SER A 105 4.19 -9.00 7.53
CA SER A 105 3.54 -9.01 6.21
C SER A 105 3.68 -7.66 5.49
N LEU A 106 2.86 -7.37 4.47
CA LEU A 106 2.91 -6.09 3.76
C LEU A 106 1.96 -5.08 4.39
N SER A 107 2.26 -3.79 4.27
CA SER A 107 1.32 -2.75 4.67
C SER A 107 0.19 -2.62 3.66
N SER A 108 -0.99 -2.17 4.10
CA SER A 108 -2.09 -1.83 3.18
C SER A 108 -1.72 -0.75 2.14
N TYR A 109 -0.74 0.10 2.45
CA TYR A 109 -0.16 1.06 1.51
C TYR A 109 0.60 0.35 0.37
N ALA A 110 1.44 -0.65 0.69
CA ALA A 110 2.17 -1.43 -0.32
C ALA A 110 1.22 -2.14 -1.30
N TYR A 111 0.14 -2.74 -0.80
CA TYR A 111 -0.90 -3.34 -1.65
C TYR A 111 -1.61 -2.30 -2.53
N THR A 112 -1.82 -1.08 -2.02
CA THR A 112 -2.40 0.01 -2.82
C THR A 112 -1.47 0.36 -3.98
N LEU A 113 -0.15 0.45 -3.74
CA LEU A 113 0.82 0.68 -4.82
C LEU A 113 0.83 -0.46 -5.86
N MET A 114 0.69 -1.72 -5.43
CA MET A 114 0.55 -2.85 -6.34
C MET A 114 -0.70 -2.72 -7.23
N VAL A 115 -1.84 -2.29 -6.69
CA VAL A 115 -3.05 -2.04 -7.48
C VAL A 115 -2.80 -0.93 -8.50
N LEU A 116 -2.24 0.21 -8.07
CA LEU A 116 -1.96 1.33 -8.96
C LEU A 116 -1.00 0.95 -10.09
N PHE A 117 0.08 0.23 -9.76
CA PHE A 117 1.04 -0.26 -10.74
C PHE A 117 0.37 -1.14 -11.80
N PHE A 118 -0.43 -2.12 -11.37
CA PHE A 118 -1.19 -2.97 -12.29
C PHE A 118 -2.06 -2.14 -13.25
N LEU A 119 -2.77 -1.13 -12.71
CA LEU A 119 -3.65 -0.26 -13.51
C LEU A 119 -2.90 0.62 -14.52
N GLN A 120 -1.66 1.02 -14.21
CA GLN A 120 -0.75 1.72 -15.13
C GLN A 120 -0.21 0.82 -16.23
N GLN A 121 -0.05 -0.47 -15.95
CA GLN A 121 0.49 -1.46 -16.90
C GLN A 121 -0.58 -2.13 -17.77
N ARG A 122 -1.88 -1.80 -17.56
CA ARG A 122 -2.96 -2.25 -18.46
C ARG A 122 -2.76 -1.69 -19.87
N ASN A 123 -3.30 -2.41 -20.86
CA ASN A 123 -3.30 -1.98 -22.24
C ASN A 123 -4.74 -1.99 -22.80
N PRO A 124 -5.40 -0.83 -22.95
CA PRO A 124 -4.92 0.51 -22.61
C PRO A 124 -4.85 0.73 -21.08
N PRO A 125 -4.01 1.66 -20.58
CA PRO A 125 -3.89 1.94 -19.15
C PRO A 125 -5.19 2.50 -18.57
N VAL A 126 -5.52 2.11 -17.34
CA VAL A 126 -6.70 2.62 -16.61
C VAL A 126 -6.39 3.99 -15.99
N ILE A 127 -5.18 4.12 -15.45
CA ILE A 127 -4.62 5.37 -14.92
C ILE A 127 -3.23 5.58 -15.53
N PRO A 128 -2.80 6.84 -15.70
CA PRO A 128 -1.46 7.14 -16.19
C PRO A 128 -0.42 7.06 -15.06
N VAL A 129 0.82 7.41 -15.37
CA VAL A 129 1.83 7.79 -14.39
C VAL A 129 1.75 9.30 -14.19
N LEU A 130 1.08 9.75 -13.12
CA LEU A 130 0.85 11.20 -12.92
C LEU A 130 2.15 11.99 -12.80
N GLN A 131 3.21 11.38 -12.26
CA GLN A 131 4.53 11.98 -12.12
C GLN A 131 5.26 12.18 -13.46
N GLU A 132 4.82 11.59 -14.57
CA GLU A 132 5.43 11.76 -15.90
C GLU A 132 4.65 12.71 -16.82
N ILE A 133 3.46 13.15 -16.41
CA ILE A 133 2.63 14.01 -17.25
C ILE A 133 2.87 15.47 -16.91
N TYR A 134 3.38 16.26 -17.86
CA TYR A 134 3.55 17.69 -17.71
C TYR A 134 3.46 18.42 -19.05
N PHE A 135 2.98 19.66 -18.99
CA PHE A 135 2.98 20.54 -20.15
C PHE A 135 4.35 21.21 -20.29
N GLY A 136 5.06 20.95 -21.40
CA GLY A 136 6.35 21.58 -21.73
C GLY A 136 7.47 20.60 -22.06
N ARG A 137 8.69 21.11 -22.27
CA ARG A 137 9.88 20.30 -22.61
C ARG A 137 10.64 19.76 -21.38
N LYS A 138 10.34 20.26 -20.17
CA LYS A 138 10.98 19.87 -18.91
C LYS A 138 9.91 19.56 -17.88
N LYS A 139 10.13 18.50 -17.11
CA LYS A 139 9.29 18.13 -15.96
C LYS A 139 9.34 19.26 -14.92
N PRO A 140 8.20 19.78 -14.44
CA PRO A 140 8.19 20.73 -13.33
C PRO A 140 8.84 20.09 -12.10
N GLU A 141 9.67 20.87 -11.42
CA GLU A 141 10.33 20.46 -10.18
C GLU A 141 9.63 21.14 -9.01
N VAL A 142 8.87 20.36 -8.24
CA VAL A 142 8.33 20.80 -6.95
C VAL A 142 9.09 19.98 -5.91
N LEU A 143 10.11 20.56 -5.28
CA LEU A 143 10.97 19.83 -4.35
C LEU A 143 10.42 19.92 -2.92
N VAL A 144 10.23 18.76 -2.28
CA VAL A 144 10.00 18.63 -0.84
C VAL A 144 10.96 17.59 -0.30
N ASP A 145 11.75 17.95 0.72
CA ASP A 145 12.80 17.10 1.30
C ASP A 145 13.80 16.54 0.26
N GLY A 146 14.08 17.31 -0.79
CA GLY A 146 14.98 16.91 -1.89
C GLY A 146 14.33 16.02 -2.98
N TRP A 147 13.04 15.72 -2.86
CA TRP A 147 12.31 14.87 -3.81
C TRP A 147 11.32 15.67 -4.66
N ASN A 148 11.27 15.40 -5.97
CA ASN A 148 10.30 16.05 -6.87
C ASN A 148 8.90 15.43 -6.70
N VAL A 149 7.97 16.18 -6.09
CA VAL A 149 6.60 15.76 -5.78
C VAL A 149 5.57 16.11 -6.86
N TYR A 150 5.98 16.64 -8.01
CA TYR A 150 5.06 17.03 -9.09
C TYR A 150 4.30 15.83 -9.71
N PHE A 151 2.99 16.00 -9.94
CA PHE A 151 2.15 15.07 -10.70
C PHE A 151 0.93 15.77 -11.36
N PHE A 152 0.37 15.21 -12.43
CA PHE A 152 -0.78 15.75 -13.21
C PHE A 152 -2.16 15.27 -12.70
N ASP A 153 -3.24 16.02 -12.92
CA ASP A 153 -4.55 15.76 -12.29
C ASP A 153 -5.79 15.71 -13.22
N ASP A 154 -5.68 15.89 -14.55
CA ASP A 154 -6.85 15.95 -15.47
C ASP A 154 -6.81 14.91 -16.62
N LEU A 155 -7.30 13.68 -16.40
CA LEU A 155 -7.42 12.66 -17.46
C LEU A 155 -8.69 11.81 -17.37
N LYS A 156 -9.30 11.50 -18.54
CA LYS A 156 -10.37 10.49 -18.71
C LYS A 156 -9.76 9.13 -19.05
N ALA A 157 -10.21 8.06 -18.37
CA ALA A 157 -9.74 6.70 -18.63
C ALA A 157 -10.20 6.18 -20.01
N LEU A 158 -9.26 5.66 -20.81
CA LEU A 158 -9.54 5.04 -22.12
C LEU A 158 -9.91 3.55 -22.03
N ASN A 159 -9.55 2.91 -20.92
CA ASN A 159 -9.85 1.52 -20.65
C ASN A 159 -11.33 1.32 -20.26
N THR A 160 -11.99 0.32 -20.84
CA THR A 160 -13.41 0.01 -20.61
C THR A 160 -13.66 -1.29 -19.83
N GLU A 161 -12.61 -1.96 -19.34
CA GLU A 161 -12.73 -3.18 -18.55
C GLU A 161 -13.55 -2.91 -17.28
N SER A 162 -14.44 -3.84 -16.96
CA SER A 162 -15.22 -3.83 -15.73
C SER A 162 -14.31 -4.07 -14.51
N ILE A 163 -14.82 -3.77 -13.33
CA ILE A 163 -14.10 -3.97 -12.06
C ILE A 163 -13.77 -5.46 -11.86
N GLY A 164 -14.67 -6.36 -12.24
CA GLY A 164 -14.45 -7.81 -12.13
C GLY A 164 -13.33 -8.29 -13.05
N GLU A 165 -13.31 -7.82 -14.31
CA GLU A 165 -12.23 -8.11 -15.26
C GLU A 165 -10.89 -7.58 -14.76
N LEU A 166 -10.86 -6.35 -14.24
CA LEU A 166 -9.64 -5.76 -13.67
C LEU A 166 -9.18 -6.48 -12.41
N TRP A 167 -10.08 -6.91 -11.53
CA TRP A 167 -9.74 -7.65 -10.32
C TRP A 167 -9.14 -9.02 -10.65
N LEU A 168 -9.80 -9.80 -11.50
CA LEU A 168 -9.25 -11.08 -11.95
C LEU A 168 -7.96 -10.88 -12.74
N GLY A 169 -7.91 -9.83 -13.57
CA GLY A 169 -6.71 -9.42 -14.30
C GLY A 169 -5.54 -9.10 -13.37
N LEU A 170 -5.78 -8.48 -12.21
CA LEU A 170 -4.75 -8.20 -11.22
C LEU A 170 -4.19 -9.47 -10.60
N LEU A 171 -5.08 -10.40 -10.22
CA LEU A 171 -4.68 -11.69 -9.65
C LEU A 171 -3.86 -12.50 -10.66
N ARG A 172 -4.27 -12.49 -11.94
CA ARG A 172 -3.51 -13.11 -13.03
C ARG A 172 -2.18 -12.41 -13.26
N PHE A 173 -2.17 -11.08 -13.33
CA PHE A 173 -0.95 -10.30 -13.54
C PHE A 173 0.14 -10.66 -12.52
N TYR A 174 -0.19 -10.67 -11.22
CA TYR A 174 0.78 -10.99 -10.17
C TYR A 174 1.06 -12.49 -9.99
N THR A 175 0.41 -13.39 -10.73
CA THR A 175 0.68 -14.84 -10.66
C THR A 175 1.17 -15.46 -11.96
N GLU A 176 0.99 -14.78 -13.09
CA GLU A 176 1.30 -15.26 -14.45
C GLU A 176 2.29 -14.35 -15.17
N ASP A 177 2.12 -13.03 -15.08
CA ASP A 177 2.78 -12.09 -16.01
C ASP A 177 3.94 -11.32 -15.36
N PHE A 178 3.78 -10.87 -14.12
CA PHE A 178 4.75 -10.02 -13.45
C PHE A 178 5.93 -10.84 -12.91
N ASP A 179 7.10 -10.64 -13.50
CA ASP A 179 8.33 -11.26 -13.01
C ASP A 179 8.89 -10.51 -11.80
N PHE A 180 8.52 -10.99 -10.61
CA PHE A 180 9.00 -10.49 -9.32
C PHE A 180 10.52 -10.56 -9.12
N LYS A 181 11.23 -11.49 -9.79
CA LYS A 181 12.69 -11.55 -9.64
C LYS A 181 13.38 -10.46 -10.44
N GLU A 182 12.85 -10.16 -11.62
CA GLU A 182 13.46 -9.23 -12.55
C GLU A 182 13.03 -7.78 -12.33
N HIS A 183 11.77 -7.56 -11.93
CA HIS A 183 11.16 -6.23 -11.93
C HIS A 183 10.72 -5.73 -10.55
N VAL A 184 10.72 -4.40 -10.41
CA VAL A 184 10.25 -3.67 -9.23
C VAL A 184 8.87 -3.10 -9.51
N VAL A 185 7.94 -3.25 -8.57
CA VAL A 185 6.67 -2.52 -8.58
C VAL A 185 6.98 -1.04 -8.29
N SER A 186 6.87 -0.19 -9.30
CA SER A 186 7.19 1.25 -9.21
C SER A 186 6.14 2.05 -9.99
N ILE A 187 5.42 2.93 -9.29
CA ILE A 187 4.31 3.69 -9.88
C ILE A 187 4.71 5.08 -10.42
N ARG A 188 6.00 5.45 -10.27
CA ARG A 188 6.50 6.79 -10.62
C ARG A 188 6.96 6.93 -12.07
N GLN A 189 7.07 5.82 -12.79
CA GLN A 189 7.54 5.77 -14.17
C GLN A 189 6.85 4.66 -14.96
N GLN A 190 6.58 4.88 -16.25
CA GLN A 190 6.00 3.85 -17.11
C GLN A 190 7.03 2.78 -17.48
N ALA A 191 8.30 3.19 -17.64
CA ALA A 191 9.39 2.30 -17.98
C ALA A 191 9.65 1.29 -16.86
N ARG A 192 9.82 0.02 -17.23
CA ARG A 192 10.08 -1.06 -16.28
C ARG A 192 11.39 -0.81 -15.53
N LEU A 193 11.32 -0.90 -14.21
CA LEU A 193 12.47 -0.81 -13.31
C LEU A 193 12.91 -2.22 -12.92
N THR A 194 14.21 -2.51 -13.03
CA THR A 194 14.73 -3.85 -12.71
C THR A 194 15.28 -3.92 -11.30
N THR A 195 15.14 -5.07 -10.64
CA THR A 195 15.71 -5.33 -9.31
C THR A 195 17.24 -5.21 -9.34
N PHE A 196 17.86 -5.62 -10.44
CA PHE A 196 19.30 -5.48 -10.67
C PHE A 196 19.76 -4.01 -10.68
N SER A 197 19.07 -3.14 -11.44
CA SER A 197 19.40 -1.71 -11.49
C SER A 197 19.28 -1.02 -10.14
N LYS A 198 18.33 -1.48 -9.31
CA LYS A 198 18.12 -1.03 -7.93
C LYS A 198 19.00 -1.71 -6.90
N GLN A 199 19.74 -2.75 -7.28
CA GLN A 199 20.47 -3.63 -6.36
C GLN A 199 19.57 -4.23 -5.26
N TRP A 200 18.28 -4.43 -5.56
CA TRP A 200 17.27 -4.98 -4.65
C TRP A 200 16.97 -6.44 -4.97
N THR A 201 18.01 -7.26 -5.08
CA THR A 201 17.91 -8.67 -5.52
C THR A 201 17.69 -9.67 -4.38
N SER A 202 17.70 -9.21 -3.13
CA SER A 202 17.60 -10.07 -1.94
C SER A 202 16.17 -10.49 -1.59
N LYS A 203 15.16 -9.79 -2.11
CA LYS A 203 13.73 -10.03 -1.84
C LYS A 203 13.02 -10.38 -3.13
N TYR A 204 11.97 -11.20 -3.00
CA TYR A 204 11.14 -11.60 -4.13
C TYR A 204 10.10 -10.54 -4.46
N ILE A 205 9.32 -10.09 -3.47
CA ILE A 205 8.39 -8.97 -3.66
C ILE A 205 9.15 -7.67 -3.37
N VAL A 206 9.32 -6.85 -4.41
CA VAL A 206 10.05 -5.58 -4.36
C VAL A 206 9.14 -4.46 -4.83
N ILE A 207 8.87 -3.50 -3.93
CA ILE A 207 7.93 -2.39 -4.17
C ILE A 207 8.63 -1.10 -3.77
N GLU A 208 8.85 -0.21 -4.73
CA GLU A 208 9.47 1.11 -4.53
C GLU A 208 8.41 2.11 -4.02
N ASP A 209 8.73 2.86 -2.96
CA ASP A 209 7.96 4.05 -2.60
C ASP A 209 8.11 5.13 -3.70
N PRO A 210 7.03 5.82 -4.12
CA PRO A 210 7.07 6.76 -5.24
C PRO A 210 7.83 8.06 -4.94
N PHE A 211 8.18 8.34 -3.68
CA PHE A 211 9.00 9.48 -3.27
C PHE A 211 10.31 9.05 -2.58
N ASP A 212 10.28 8.22 -1.54
CA ASP A 212 11.50 7.68 -0.90
C ASP A 212 12.04 6.51 -1.74
N LEU A 213 12.81 6.82 -2.78
CA LEU A 213 13.29 5.83 -3.75
C LEU A 213 14.26 4.79 -3.17
N ASN A 214 14.71 4.97 -1.92
CA ASN A 214 15.52 4.02 -1.17
C ASN A 214 14.66 3.09 -0.30
N HIS A 215 13.35 3.33 -0.22
CA HIS A 215 12.44 2.52 0.56
C HIS A 215 11.79 1.42 -0.29
N ASN A 216 12.26 0.20 -0.07
CA ASN A 216 11.58 -1.00 -0.53
C ASN A 216 10.55 -1.45 0.53
N LEU A 217 9.26 -1.36 0.22
CA LEU A 217 8.17 -1.76 1.14
C LEU A 217 8.10 -3.28 1.37
N GLY A 218 8.73 -4.08 0.49
CA GLY A 218 8.87 -5.54 0.65
C GLY A 218 10.08 -5.97 1.48
N ALA A 219 10.91 -5.03 1.96
CA ALA A 219 12.18 -5.35 2.65
C ALA A 219 11.98 -6.18 3.94
N GLY A 220 10.85 -6.01 4.62
CA GLY A 220 10.53 -6.74 5.86
C GLY A 220 10.09 -8.20 5.64
N LEU A 221 9.77 -8.60 4.42
CA LEU A 221 9.20 -9.93 4.17
C LEU A 221 10.21 -11.05 4.39
N SER A 222 9.80 -12.07 5.15
CA SER A 222 10.48 -13.35 5.25
C SER A 222 10.13 -14.26 4.07
N ARG A 223 10.96 -15.27 3.78
CA ARG A 223 10.65 -16.24 2.71
C ARG A 223 9.34 -16.98 2.96
N LYS A 224 9.04 -17.30 4.22
CA LYS A 224 7.78 -17.96 4.61
C LYS A 224 6.58 -17.06 4.33
N MET A 225 6.65 -15.79 4.73
CA MET A 225 5.59 -14.81 4.46
C MET A 225 5.40 -14.57 2.96
N THR A 226 6.49 -14.42 2.20
CA THR A 226 6.42 -14.30 0.74
C THR A 226 5.69 -15.47 0.11
N ASN A 227 6.04 -16.71 0.47
CA ASN A 227 5.36 -17.90 -0.05
C ASN A 227 3.87 -17.91 0.32
N PHE A 228 3.54 -17.52 1.54
CA PHE A 228 2.17 -17.44 2.03
C PHE A 228 1.35 -16.41 1.24
N ILE A 229 1.89 -15.21 1.03
CA ILE A 229 1.29 -14.15 0.19
C ILE A 229 1.06 -14.68 -1.24
N MET A 230 2.08 -15.25 -1.88
CA MET A 230 1.95 -15.74 -3.25
C MET A 230 0.90 -16.85 -3.37
N LYS A 231 0.83 -17.75 -2.39
CA LYS A 231 -0.17 -18.80 -2.33
C LYS A 231 -1.58 -18.24 -2.18
N ALA A 232 -1.77 -17.23 -1.32
CA ALA A 232 -3.05 -16.54 -1.22
C ALA A 232 -3.48 -15.93 -2.56
N PHE A 233 -2.57 -15.26 -3.29
CA PHE A 233 -2.88 -14.71 -4.62
C PHE A 233 -3.24 -15.80 -5.65
N ILE A 234 -2.53 -16.93 -5.64
CA ILE A 234 -2.83 -18.08 -6.52
C ILE A 234 -4.20 -18.68 -6.21
N ASN A 235 -4.51 -18.88 -4.93
CA ASN A 235 -5.81 -19.40 -4.50
C ASN A 235 -6.92 -18.40 -4.81
N GLY A 236 -6.70 -17.10 -4.57
CA GLY A 236 -7.59 -16.03 -5.00
C GLY A 236 -7.87 -16.08 -6.50
N ARG A 237 -6.83 -16.20 -7.34
CA ARG A 237 -7.02 -16.35 -8.79
C ARG A 237 -7.91 -17.54 -9.12
N THR A 238 -7.70 -18.68 -8.48
CA THR A 238 -8.53 -19.88 -8.70
C THR A 238 -9.98 -19.63 -8.32
N VAL A 239 -10.24 -19.04 -7.15
CA VAL A 239 -11.61 -18.78 -6.66
C VAL A 239 -12.33 -17.75 -7.54
N PHE A 240 -11.70 -16.61 -7.83
CA PHE A 240 -12.32 -15.55 -8.65
C PHE A 240 -12.35 -15.89 -10.15
N GLY A 241 -11.49 -16.80 -10.61
CA GLY A 241 -11.39 -17.22 -12.01
C GLY A 241 -12.21 -18.46 -12.35
N THR A 242 -12.72 -19.20 -11.36
CA THR A 242 -13.55 -20.39 -11.58
C THR A 242 -15.03 -20.01 -11.52
N PRO A 243 -15.77 -20.11 -12.64
CA PRO A 243 -17.20 -19.84 -12.64
C PRO A 243 -17.95 -20.86 -11.78
N PHE A 244 -18.97 -20.41 -11.06
CA PHE A 244 -19.97 -21.28 -10.45
C PHE A 244 -21.36 -20.85 -10.91
N GLN A 245 -22.27 -21.82 -11.08
CA GLN A 245 -23.64 -21.54 -11.54
C GLN A 245 -24.59 -21.20 -10.39
N VAL A 246 -24.38 -21.82 -9.23
CA VAL A 246 -25.21 -21.65 -8.03
C VAL A 246 -24.28 -21.53 -6.83
N LEU A 247 -24.51 -20.52 -5.98
CA LEU A 247 -23.76 -20.35 -4.74
C LEU A 247 -23.94 -21.61 -3.88
N PRO A 248 -22.85 -22.26 -3.42
CA PRO A 248 -22.97 -23.45 -2.59
C PRO A 248 -23.76 -23.13 -1.31
N SER A 249 -24.66 -24.02 -0.91
CA SER A 249 -25.60 -23.79 0.21
C SER A 249 -24.92 -23.57 1.56
N ILE A 250 -23.64 -23.92 1.68
CA ILE A 250 -22.83 -23.68 2.87
C ILE A 250 -22.47 -22.20 3.05
N TYR A 251 -22.53 -21.40 1.97
CA TYR A 251 -22.22 -19.97 2.01
C TYR A 251 -23.51 -19.15 2.04
N PRO A 252 -23.68 -18.28 3.05
CA PRO A 252 -24.87 -17.42 3.14
C PRO A 252 -24.78 -16.20 2.20
N SER A 253 -23.59 -15.87 1.67
CA SER A 253 -23.40 -14.75 0.77
C SER A 253 -22.24 -14.97 -0.23
N HIS A 254 -22.26 -14.23 -1.34
CA HIS A 254 -21.16 -14.24 -2.31
C HIS A 254 -19.85 -13.69 -1.69
N MET A 255 -19.94 -12.72 -0.78
CA MET A 255 -18.78 -12.17 -0.09
C MET A 255 -18.07 -13.24 0.73
N GLU A 256 -18.83 -14.06 1.46
CA GLU A 256 -18.26 -15.15 2.26
C GLU A 256 -17.69 -16.28 1.39
N TYR A 257 -18.27 -16.55 0.23
CA TYR A 257 -17.70 -17.50 -0.73
C TYR A 257 -16.36 -17.02 -1.31
N PHE A 258 -16.33 -15.79 -1.84
CA PHE A 258 -15.16 -15.28 -2.55
C PHE A 258 -14.00 -14.91 -1.62
N PHE A 259 -14.29 -14.57 -0.37
CA PHE A 259 -13.30 -14.16 0.61
C PHE A 259 -13.19 -15.12 1.80
N ASP A 260 -13.52 -16.40 1.59
CA ASP A 260 -13.35 -17.44 2.60
C ASP A 260 -11.85 -17.63 2.94
N PRO A 261 -11.41 -17.30 4.16
CA PRO A 261 -10.01 -17.50 4.57
C PRO A 261 -9.60 -18.97 4.49
N GLU A 262 -10.49 -19.91 4.79
CA GLU A 262 -10.18 -21.34 4.76
C GLU A 262 -9.80 -21.80 3.35
N VAL A 263 -10.40 -21.19 2.32
CA VAL A 263 -10.07 -21.47 0.91
C VAL A 263 -8.86 -20.67 0.47
N LEU A 264 -8.80 -19.38 0.80
CA LEU A 264 -7.73 -18.50 0.34
C LEU A 264 -6.38 -18.84 0.97
N THR A 265 -6.35 -19.30 2.22
CA THR A 265 -5.11 -19.67 2.93
C THR A 265 -4.99 -21.16 3.21
N GLU A 266 -5.93 -22.00 2.74
CA GLU A 266 -5.97 -23.45 3.01
C GLU A 266 -5.99 -23.77 4.51
N GLY A 267 -6.74 -22.96 5.29
CA GLY A 267 -6.82 -23.06 6.75
C GLY A 267 -5.52 -22.75 7.49
N GLN A 268 -4.48 -22.28 6.79
CA GLN A 268 -3.20 -21.92 7.41
C GLN A 268 -3.24 -20.49 7.94
N VAL A 269 -2.56 -20.28 9.06
CA VAL A 269 -2.36 -18.97 9.67
C VAL A 269 -1.10 -18.33 9.10
N ALA A 270 -1.13 -17.01 8.91
CA ALA A 270 0.03 -16.25 8.46
C ALA A 270 1.24 -16.48 9.38
N PRO A 271 2.45 -16.67 8.82
CA PRO A 271 3.65 -16.89 9.62
C PRO A 271 4.03 -15.61 10.38
N ASN A 272 4.29 -15.73 11.69
CA ASN A 272 4.81 -14.63 12.53
C ASN A 272 6.35 -14.60 12.54
#